data_AF-A0A656K200-F1
#
_entry.id   AF-A0A656K200-F1
#
_cell.length_a   1.000
_cell.length_b   1.000
_cell.length_c   1.000
_cell.angle_alpha   90.00
_cell.angle_beta   90.00
_cell.angle_gamma   90.00
#
_symmetry.space_group_name_H-M   'P 1'
#
loop_
_entity.id
_entity.type
_entity.pdbx_description
1 polymer ?
#
loop_
_entity_poly.entity_id
_entity_poly.type
_entity_poly.pdbx_seq_one_letter_code
_entity_poly.pdbx_strand_id
1 'polypeptide(L)'
;MTAVELPAGAPADKPVCKLEQVHAFYDAMPTGVTVTEAGRIFVNFPRWGDKVPFTVGEVRDGKVVAYPDLAVNHENPKDPGDGLISVQSVVADGKGRVWLLDTAAPEFAAPRPQGAKLVAVDLATNRIVKRLVFPDNVILPSTYVNDMRFDFRKGSQGTVYVTDSSVSGPGAIIVMDIASGHA
;
A
#
# COMPACT_ATOMS: atom_id res chain seq x y z
N MET A 1 -13.99 -33.77 -15.10
CA MET A 1 -14.84 -33.29 -14.00
C MET A 1 -15.98 -32.52 -14.63
N THR A 2 -17.21 -33.00 -14.47
CA THR A 2 -18.43 -32.27 -14.89
C THR A 2 -18.63 -31.09 -13.95
N ALA A 3 -18.87 -29.91 -14.51
CA ALA A 3 -19.19 -28.72 -13.73
C ALA A 3 -20.48 -28.97 -12.93
N VAL A 4 -20.44 -28.71 -11.63
CA VAL A 4 -21.62 -28.79 -10.77
C VAL A 4 -22.45 -27.53 -11.04
N GLU A 5 -23.69 -27.70 -11.48
CA GLU A 5 -24.64 -26.59 -11.59
C GLU A 5 -24.90 -26.00 -10.19
N LEU A 6 -24.80 -24.67 -10.10
CA LEU A 6 -25.11 -23.96 -8.87
C LEU A 6 -26.63 -23.99 -8.62
N PRO A 7 -27.07 -24.06 -7.34
CA PRO A 7 -28.49 -24.00 -7.00
C PRO A 7 -29.14 -22.71 -7.53
N ALA A 8 -30.42 -22.79 -7.91
CA ALA A 8 -31.18 -21.64 -8.44
C ALA A 8 -31.29 -20.43 -7.49
N GLY A 9 -30.96 -20.61 -6.20
CA GLY A 9 -30.91 -19.55 -5.19
C GLY A 9 -29.49 -19.13 -4.78
N ALA A 10 -28.45 -19.58 -5.49
CA ALA A 10 -27.08 -19.15 -5.22
C ALA A 10 -26.94 -17.63 -5.42
N PRO A 11 -26.10 -16.95 -4.62
CA PRO A 11 -25.75 -15.56 -4.89
C PRO A 11 -25.26 -15.42 -6.34
N ALA A 12 -25.90 -14.54 -7.09
CA ALA A 12 -25.51 -14.19 -8.44
C ALA A 12 -25.26 -12.69 -8.49
N ASP A 13 -24.24 -12.28 -9.24
CA ASP A 13 -23.93 -10.87 -9.45
C ASP A 13 -25.13 -10.17 -10.08
N LYS A 14 -25.66 -9.17 -9.38
CA LYS A 14 -26.68 -8.26 -9.90
C LYS A 14 -26.00 -6.93 -10.18
N PRO A 15 -25.71 -6.59 -11.45
CA PRO A 15 -25.14 -5.28 -11.76
C PRO A 15 -26.14 -4.20 -11.34
N VAL A 16 -25.76 -3.41 -10.32
CA VAL A 16 -26.60 -2.33 -9.78
C VAL A 16 -26.54 -1.08 -10.67
N CYS A 17 -25.53 -0.99 -11.53
CA CYS A 17 -25.33 0.09 -12.50
C CYS A 17 -24.45 -0.37 -13.68
N LYS A 18 -24.33 0.49 -14.70
CA LYS A 18 -23.35 0.33 -15.77
C LYS A 18 -21.96 0.67 -15.22
N LEU A 19 -21.03 -0.27 -15.31
CA LEU A 19 -19.64 -0.04 -14.95
C LEU A 19 -19.01 0.95 -15.93
N GLU A 20 -18.24 1.89 -15.39
CA GLU A 20 -17.40 2.82 -16.15
C GLU A 20 -15.94 2.43 -15.98
N GLN A 21 -15.23 2.28 -17.09
CA GLN A 21 -13.79 2.06 -17.05
C GLN A 21 -13.09 3.40 -16.81
N VAL A 22 -12.53 3.58 -15.62
CA VAL A 22 -11.79 4.79 -15.25
C VAL A 22 -10.34 4.75 -15.74
N HIS A 23 -9.69 3.59 -15.69
CA HIS A 23 -8.32 3.40 -16.15
C HIS A 23 -8.05 1.92 -16.47
N ALA A 24 -7.09 1.64 -17.35
CA ALA A 24 -6.61 0.29 -17.65
C ALA A 24 -5.08 0.27 -17.66
N PHE A 25 -4.50 -0.75 -17.05
CA PHE A 25 -3.06 -0.95 -16.95
C PHE A 25 -2.62 -2.02 -17.95
N TYR A 26 -1.53 -1.76 -18.67
CA TYR A 26 -1.00 -2.67 -19.69
C TYR A 26 0.48 -3.05 -19.48
N ASP A 27 1.14 -2.40 -18.51
CA ASP A 27 2.57 -2.58 -18.20
C ASP A 27 2.75 -3.22 -16.81
N ALA A 28 3.32 -2.49 -15.84
CA ALA A 28 3.50 -2.94 -14.47
C ALA A 28 2.16 -3.31 -13.81
N MET A 29 2.18 -4.37 -12.99
CA MET A 29 0.95 -4.89 -12.37
C MET A 29 0.65 -4.12 -11.07
N PRO A 30 -0.47 -3.37 -11.00
CA PRO A 30 -0.86 -2.73 -9.75
C PRO A 30 -1.39 -3.75 -8.75
N THR A 31 -1.19 -3.51 -7.45
CA THR A 31 -1.75 -4.37 -6.39
C THR A 31 -2.79 -3.68 -5.52
N GLY A 32 -2.79 -2.35 -5.49
CA GLY A 32 -3.73 -1.57 -4.70
C GLY A 32 -4.26 -0.37 -5.47
N VAL A 33 -5.50 0.00 -5.15
CA VAL A 33 -6.15 1.23 -5.58
C VAL A 33 -6.89 1.83 -4.41
N THR A 34 -6.84 3.15 -4.28
CA THR A 34 -7.64 3.89 -3.30
C THR A 34 -8.18 5.17 -3.92
N VAL A 35 -9.37 5.58 -3.48
CA VAL A 35 -10.04 6.80 -3.93
C VAL A 35 -10.27 7.68 -2.71
N THR A 36 -9.81 8.92 -2.79
CA THR A 36 -10.04 9.92 -1.75
C THR A 36 -11.46 10.48 -1.82
N GLU A 37 -11.85 11.19 -0.78
CA GLU A 37 -13.12 11.90 -0.65
C GLU A 37 -13.29 12.98 -1.72
N ALA A 38 -12.19 13.51 -2.26
CA ALA A 38 -12.16 14.45 -3.38
C ALA A 38 -12.09 13.77 -4.76
N GLY A 39 -12.20 12.44 -4.81
CA GLY A 39 -12.18 11.67 -6.07
C GLY A 39 -10.80 11.44 -6.67
N ARG A 40 -9.71 11.85 -6.01
CA ARG A 40 -8.35 11.52 -6.45
C ARG A 40 -8.10 10.03 -6.31
N ILE A 41 -7.48 9.42 -7.33
CA ILE A 41 -7.27 7.97 -7.41
C ILE A 41 -5.77 7.68 -7.34
N PHE A 42 -5.38 6.84 -6.40
CA PHE A 42 -4.00 6.42 -6.22
C PHE A 42 -3.87 4.92 -6.44
N VAL A 43 -2.75 4.53 -7.02
CA VAL A 43 -2.38 3.14 -7.31
C VAL A 43 -0.94 2.89 -6.94
N ASN A 44 -0.61 1.65 -6.61
CA ASN A 44 0.76 1.24 -6.33
C ASN A 44 1.17 0.01 -7.11
N PHE A 45 2.48 -0.10 -7.31
CA PHE A 45 3.18 -1.10 -8.09
C PHE A 45 4.37 -1.58 -7.26
N PRO A 46 4.25 -2.69 -6.51
CA PRO A 46 5.39 -3.26 -5.81
C PRO A 46 6.41 -3.77 -6.84
N ARG A 47 7.69 -3.74 -6.49
CA ARG A 47 8.78 -4.16 -7.37
C ARG A 47 8.96 -5.67 -7.26
N TRP A 48 8.22 -6.45 -8.06
CA TRP A 48 8.24 -7.93 -8.01
C TRP A 48 9.20 -8.57 -9.02
N GLY A 49 9.89 -7.76 -9.83
CA GLY A 49 10.78 -8.20 -10.92
C GLY A 49 10.36 -7.64 -12.28
N ASP A 50 9.19 -6.99 -12.35
CA ASP A 50 8.76 -6.18 -13.47
C ASP A 50 9.45 -4.80 -13.48
N LYS A 51 9.41 -4.12 -14.64
CA LYS A 51 9.97 -2.78 -14.79
C LYS A 51 9.01 -1.75 -14.21
N VAL A 52 9.23 -1.36 -12.96
CA VAL A 52 8.41 -0.38 -12.22
C VAL A 52 9.13 0.98 -12.15
N PRO A 53 8.72 2.00 -12.94
CA PRO A 53 9.37 3.31 -12.93
C PRO A 53 9.15 4.09 -11.62
N PHE A 54 8.02 3.88 -10.97
CA PHE A 54 7.66 4.43 -9.66
C PHE A 54 6.71 3.45 -8.98
N THR A 55 6.79 3.32 -7.65
CA THR A 55 6.01 2.34 -6.91
C THR A 55 4.66 2.88 -6.44
N VAL A 56 4.44 4.20 -6.47
CA VAL A 56 3.15 4.84 -6.22
C VAL A 56 2.88 5.90 -7.28
N GLY A 57 1.67 5.91 -7.79
CA GLY A 57 1.19 6.94 -8.71
C GLY A 57 -0.23 7.38 -8.43
N GLU A 58 -0.55 8.57 -8.93
CA GLU A 58 -1.90 9.12 -8.98
C GLU A 58 -2.39 9.11 -10.42
N VAL A 59 -3.64 8.71 -10.63
CA VAL A 59 -4.29 8.83 -11.94
C VAL A 59 -4.74 10.27 -12.12
N ARG A 60 -4.12 10.99 -13.06
CA ARG A 60 -4.44 12.36 -13.45
C ARG A 60 -4.64 12.42 -14.96
N ASP A 61 -5.78 12.95 -15.41
CA ASP A 61 -6.12 13.07 -16.83
C ASP A 61 -5.94 11.74 -17.62
N GLY A 62 -6.34 10.64 -16.99
CA GLY A 62 -6.24 9.29 -17.57
C GLY A 62 -4.83 8.69 -17.62
N LYS A 63 -3.82 9.35 -17.02
CA LYS A 63 -2.43 8.85 -16.94
C LYS A 63 -2.00 8.66 -15.50
N VAL A 64 -1.13 7.68 -15.26
CA VAL A 64 -0.51 7.48 -13.95
C VAL A 64 0.74 8.34 -13.85
N VAL A 65 0.79 9.21 -12.84
CA VAL A 65 1.94 10.09 -12.56
C VAL A 65 2.52 9.73 -11.20
N ALA A 66 3.85 9.62 -11.09
CA ALA A 66 4.54 9.33 -9.84
C ALA A 66 4.07 10.26 -8.70
N TYR A 67 3.81 9.69 -7.53
CA TYR A 67 3.28 10.41 -6.39
C TYR A 67 4.06 10.11 -5.09
N PRO A 68 4.32 11.10 -4.23
CA PRO A 68 4.05 12.53 -4.41
C PRO A 68 4.86 13.17 -5.54
N ASP A 69 6.04 12.62 -5.80
CA ASP A 69 6.90 12.95 -6.92
C ASP A 69 7.78 11.74 -7.26
N LEU A 70 8.58 11.87 -8.33
CA LEU A 70 9.47 10.82 -8.78
C LEU A 70 10.65 10.59 -7.82
N ALA A 71 11.18 11.64 -7.19
CA ALA A 71 12.34 11.55 -6.32
C ALA A 71 12.05 10.68 -5.08
N VAL A 72 10.88 10.85 -4.47
CA VAL A 72 10.40 10.01 -3.36
C VAL A 72 10.23 8.56 -3.79
N ASN A 73 9.92 8.29 -5.06
CA ASN A 73 9.75 6.94 -5.59
C ASN A 73 11.07 6.17 -5.82
N HIS A 74 12.21 6.77 -5.48
CA HIS A 74 13.51 6.11 -5.50
C HIS A 74 13.96 5.75 -4.08
N GLU A 75 14.53 4.56 -3.93
CA GLU A 75 15.22 4.14 -2.70
C GLU A 75 16.39 5.07 -2.42
N ASN A 76 16.60 5.43 -1.15
CA ASN A 76 17.84 6.03 -0.67
C ASN A 76 18.75 4.92 -0.11
N PRO A 77 19.84 4.53 -0.81
CA PRO A 77 20.67 3.40 -0.40
C PRO A 77 21.43 3.62 0.92
N LYS A 78 21.52 4.88 1.39
CA LYS A 78 22.19 5.24 2.64
C LYS A 78 21.23 5.30 3.82
N ASP A 79 19.94 5.44 3.54
CA ASP A 79 18.87 5.52 4.53
C ASP A 79 17.61 4.86 3.94
N PRO A 80 17.45 3.53 4.04
CA PRO A 80 16.29 2.82 3.50
C PRO A 80 14.94 3.31 4.07
N GLY A 81 14.96 3.98 5.23
CA GLY A 81 13.80 4.64 5.81
C GLY A 81 13.33 5.87 5.02
N ASP A 82 14.20 6.41 4.16
CA ASP A 82 13.93 7.49 3.23
C ASP A 82 13.71 7.01 1.78
N GLY A 83 12.86 7.71 1.05
CA GLY A 83 12.37 7.28 -0.26
C GLY A 83 11.44 6.05 -0.18
N LEU A 84 11.07 5.50 -1.34
CA LEU A 84 10.19 4.34 -1.47
C LEU A 84 10.86 3.20 -2.25
N ILE A 85 10.78 2.00 -1.70
CA ILE A 85 11.51 0.82 -2.18
C ILE A 85 10.57 -0.17 -2.88
N SER A 86 9.44 -0.54 -2.28
CA SER A 86 8.45 -1.42 -2.90
C SER A 86 7.12 -1.29 -2.16
N VAL A 87 6.27 -0.37 -2.61
CA VAL A 87 4.96 -0.13 -2.00
C VAL A 87 3.97 -1.20 -2.41
N GLN A 88 3.39 -1.86 -1.41
CA GLN A 88 2.48 -2.98 -1.56
C GLN A 88 1.00 -2.60 -1.37
N SER A 89 0.73 -1.55 -0.59
CA SER A 89 -0.64 -1.05 -0.35
C SER A 89 -0.67 0.48 -0.26
N VAL A 90 -1.77 1.07 -0.74
CA VAL A 90 -2.10 2.49 -0.62
C VAL A 90 -3.50 2.68 -0.09
N VAL A 91 -3.68 3.59 0.87
CA VAL A 91 -4.96 3.82 1.54
C VAL A 91 -5.18 5.32 1.78
N ALA A 92 -6.23 5.88 1.18
CA ALA A 92 -6.78 7.17 1.59
C ALA A 92 -7.47 7.00 2.95
N ASP A 93 -7.10 7.84 3.93
CA ASP A 93 -7.49 7.61 5.32
C ASP A 93 -8.81 8.25 5.75
N GLY A 94 -9.51 8.95 4.86
CA GLY A 94 -10.73 9.67 5.23
C GLY A 94 -10.47 10.95 6.03
N LYS A 95 -9.21 11.38 6.15
CA LYS A 95 -8.76 12.51 6.98
C LYS A 95 -7.74 13.39 6.25
N GLY A 96 -7.80 13.43 4.92
CA GLY A 96 -6.93 14.29 4.12
C GLY A 96 -5.51 13.77 3.90
N ARG A 97 -5.24 12.48 4.18
CA ARG A 97 -3.95 11.85 3.87
C ARG A 97 -4.13 10.59 3.03
N VAL A 98 -3.13 10.31 2.20
CA VAL A 98 -2.93 8.97 1.64
C VAL A 98 -1.72 8.35 2.28
N TRP A 99 -1.87 7.09 2.70
CA TRP A 99 -0.83 6.30 3.32
C TRP A 99 -0.28 5.29 2.34
N LEU A 100 1.03 5.09 2.39
CA LEU A 100 1.79 4.17 1.56
C LEU A 100 2.46 3.14 2.48
N LEU A 101 2.24 1.84 2.22
CA LEU A 101 2.90 0.74 2.93
C LEU A 101 4.05 0.19 2.06
N ASP A 102 5.28 0.50 2.45
CA ASP A 102 6.50 0.04 1.78
C ASP A 102 7.03 -1.22 2.47
N THR A 103 7.16 -2.30 1.71
CA THR A 103 7.68 -3.59 2.21
C THR A 103 9.19 -3.58 2.38
N ALA A 104 9.88 -2.71 1.64
CA ALA A 104 11.31 -2.77 1.44
C ALA A 104 11.84 -4.14 0.97
N ALA A 105 10.98 -4.97 0.38
CA ALA A 105 11.27 -6.34 -0.05
C ALA A 105 11.11 -6.48 -1.57
N PRO A 106 11.95 -5.82 -2.39
CA PRO A 106 11.89 -6.00 -3.84
C PRO A 106 12.18 -7.46 -4.20
N GLU A 107 11.50 -7.97 -5.23
CA GLU A 107 11.59 -9.36 -5.70
C GLU A 107 11.29 -10.40 -4.60
N PHE A 108 10.49 -10.03 -3.60
CA PHE A 108 10.21 -10.86 -2.42
C PHE A 108 11.47 -11.26 -1.63
N ALA A 109 12.55 -10.49 -1.75
CA ALA A 109 13.75 -10.66 -0.93
C ALA A 109 13.47 -10.30 0.53
N ALA A 110 14.43 -10.60 1.42
CA ALA A 110 14.36 -10.10 2.79
C ALA A 110 14.23 -8.56 2.78
N PRO A 111 13.35 -7.97 3.62
CA PRO A 111 13.21 -6.52 3.71
C PRO A 111 14.56 -5.84 3.95
N ARG A 112 14.80 -4.69 3.30
CA ARG A 112 15.97 -3.86 3.62
C ARG A 112 15.92 -3.51 5.10
N PRO A 113 17.03 -3.67 5.85
CA PRO A 113 17.09 -3.26 7.25
C PRO A 113 16.62 -1.81 7.40
N GLN A 114 15.69 -1.57 8.33
CA GLN A 114 15.08 -0.26 8.57
C GLN A 114 14.36 0.37 7.36
N GLY A 115 14.04 -0.44 6.34
CA GLY A 115 13.39 0.03 5.12
C GLY A 115 11.87 -0.06 5.14
N ALA A 116 11.33 -1.11 5.78
CA ALA A 116 9.88 -1.33 5.82
C ALA A 116 9.21 -0.22 6.63
N LYS A 117 8.20 0.43 6.05
CA LYS A 117 7.63 1.66 6.63
C LYS A 117 6.24 1.99 6.15
N LEU A 118 5.55 2.80 6.95
CA LEU A 118 4.38 3.57 6.54
C LEU A 118 4.77 5.02 6.24
N VAL A 119 4.27 5.55 5.13
CA VAL A 119 4.48 6.95 4.74
C VAL A 119 3.12 7.63 4.58
N ALA A 120 2.90 8.72 5.32
CA ALA A 120 1.71 9.55 5.17
C ALA A 120 2.02 10.77 4.31
N VAL A 121 1.25 10.95 3.25
CA VAL A 121 1.32 12.13 2.38
C VAL A 121 0.05 12.94 2.58
N ASP A 122 0.23 14.23 2.92
CA ASP A 122 -0.87 15.18 3.00
C ASP A 122 -1.41 15.48 1.61
N LEU A 123 -2.72 15.30 1.43
CA LEU A 123 -3.36 15.43 0.12
C LEU A 123 -3.48 16.88 -0.35
N ALA A 124 -3.50 17.85 0.57
CA ALA A 124 -3.61 19.26 0.19
C ALA A 124 -2.29 19.79 -0.40
N THR A 125 -1.17 19.37 0.16
CA THR A 125 0.17 19.87 -0.19
C THR A 125 0.99 18.89 -1.03
N ASN A 126 0.55 17.62 -1.13
CA ASN A 126 1.30 16.50 -1.70
C ASN A 126 2.69 16.33 -1.06
N ARG A 127 2.80 16.60 0.24
CA ARG A 127 4.06 16.48 0.99
C ARG A 127 3.98 15.34 1.98
N ILE A 128 5.10 14.64 2.15
CA ILE A 128 5.20 13.65 3.22
C ILE A 128 5.16 14.39 4.55
N VAL A 129 4.19 14.03 5.39
CA VAL A 129 4.00 14.58 6.73
C VAL A 129 4.34 13.58 7.82
N LYS A 130 4.50 12.30 7.47
CA LYS A 130 4.94 11.28 8.41
C LYS A 130 5.65 10.11 7.74
N ARG A 131 6.67 9.59 8.41
CA ARG A 131 7.28 8.28 8.14
C ARG A 131 7.29 7.50 9.46
N LEU A 132 6.81 6.27 9.44
CA LEU A 132 6.87 5.32 10.54
C LEU A 132 7.62 4.10 10.04
N VAL A 133 8.92 4.05 10.32
CA VAL A 133 9.74 2.87 10.06
C VAL A 133 9.37 1.83 11.10
N PHE A 134 9.04 0.61 10.67
CA PHE A 134 8.72 -0.45 11.61
C PHE A 134 9.97 -0.84 12.41
N PRO A 135 9.85 -1.09 13.71
CA PRO A 135 10.98 -1.52 14.51
C PRO A 135 11.39 -2.96 14.18
N ASP A 136 12.68 -3.27 14.34
CA ASP A 136 13.26 -4.56 13.92
C ASP A 136 12.65 -5.77 14.66
N ASN A 137 11.99 -5.57 15.82
CA ASN A 137 11.32 -6.65 16.56
C ASN A 137 10.05 -7.17 15.87
N VAL A 138 9.46 -6.41 14.94
CA VAL A 138 8.24 -6.82 14.20
C VAL A 138 8.49 -7.06 12.71
N ILE A 139 9.68 -6.73 12.20
CA ILE A 139 10.09 -7.02 10.82
C ILE A 139 11.16 -8.10 10.82
N LEU A 140 10.73 -9.33 10.55
CA LEU A 140 11.62 -10.48 10.44
C LEU A 140 12.22 -10.55 9.03
N PRO A 141 13.34 -11.29 8.84
CA PRO A 141 13.86 -11.56 7.49
C PRO A 141 12.86 -12.23 6.54
N SER A 142 11.82 -12.88 7.07
CA SER A 142 10.73 -13.51 6.31
C SER A 142 9.51 -12.62 6.06
N THR A 143 9.45 -11.46 6.72
CA THR A 143 8.26 -10.60 6.74
C THR A 143 7.94 -10.04 5.37
N TYR A 144 6.64 -10.03 5.05
CA TYR A 144 6.12 -9.33 3.88
C TYR A 144 4.82 -8.61 4.25
N VAL A 145 4.93 -7.31 4.56
CA VAL A 145 3.77 -6.49 4.94
C VAL A 145 2.86 -6.25 3.72
N ASN A 146 1.58 -6.60 3.82
CA ASN A 146 0.71 -6.67 2.64
C ASN A 146 -0.36 -5.58 2.58
N ASP A 147 -1.17 -5.43 3.62
CA ASP A 147 -2.22 -4.38 3.65
C ASP A 147 -2.30 -3.71 5.02
N MET A 148 -2.93 -2.53 5.06
CA MET A 148 -3.09 -1.73 6.28
C MET A 148 -4.51 -1.18 6.44
N ARG A 149 -4.97 -1.09 7.69
CA ARG A 149 -6.23 -0.43 8.08
C ARG A 149 -6.04 0.41 9.33
N PHE A 150 -6.81 1.50 9.43
CA PHE A 150 -6.67 2.50 10.49
C PHE A 150 -7.86 2.48 11.45
N ASP A 151 -7.59 2.56 12.75
CA ASP A 151 -8.57 2.91 13.77
C ASP A 151 -8.16 4.23 14.44
N PHE A 152 -8.79 5.33 14.03
CA PHE A 152 -8.53 6.66 14.58
C PHE A 152 -9.18 6.91 15.95
N ARG A 153 -9.88 5.91 16.52
CA ARG A 153 -10.47 6.01 17.87
C ARG A 153 -9.51 5.53 18.96
N LYS A 154 -8.39 4.90 18.58
CA LYS A 154 -7.38 4.32 19.47
C LYS A 154 -6.06 5.09 19.34
N GLY A 155 -5.43 5.45 20.46
CA GLY A 155 -4.25 6.31 20.46
C GLY A 155 -4.56 7.77 20.12
N SER A 156 -3.61 8.67 20.35
CA SER A 156 -3.81 10.11 20.14
C SER A 156 -3.85 10.52 18.66
N GLN A 157 -3.20 9.75 17.79
CA GLN A 157 -3.19 9.95 16.34
C GLN A 157 -3.80 8.78 15.55
N GLY A 158 -4.35 7.78 16.24
CA GLY A 158 -4.83 6.54 15.65
C GLY A 158 -3.89 5.34 15.88
N THR A 159 -4.41 4.17 15.59
CA THR A 159 -3.67 2.91 15.50
C THR A 159 -3.79 2.37 14.08
N VAL A 160 -2.73 1.77 13.56
CA VAL A 160 -2.72 1.08 12.27
C VAL A 160 -2.48 -0.41 12.48
N TYR A 161 -3.25 -1.22 11.76
CA TYR A 161 -3.16 -2.67 11.74
C TYR A 161 -2.61 -3.07 10.39
N VAL A 162 -1.53 -3.85 10.37
CA VAL A 162 -0.83 -4.24 9.15
C VAL A 162 -0.73 -5.75 9.11
N THR A 163 -1.10 -6.34 7.98
CA THR A 163 -0.97 -7.78 7.77
C THR A 163 0.45 -8.13 7.35
N ASP A 164 1.07 -9.10 8.01
CA ASP A 164 2.29 -9.77 7.54
C ASP A 164 1.87 -11.07 6.85
N SER A 165 2.01 -11.10 5.53
CA SER A 165 1.71 -12.26 4.68
C SER A 165 2.97 -13.04 4.32
N SER A 166 3.95 -13.07 5.24
CA SER A 166 5.22 -13.81 5.15
C SER A 166 5.14 -15.02 4.23
N VAL A 167 6.02 -15.05 3.22
CA VAL A 167 6.02 -16.11 2.18
C VAL A 167 6.51 -17.45 2.75
N SER A 168 7.43 -17.39 3.71
CA SER A 168 8.13 -18.56 4.26
C SER A 168 8.17 -18.60 5.80
N GLY A 169 7.63 -17.56 6.46
CA GLY A 169 7.64 -17.40 7.91
C GLY A 169 6.23 -17.34 8.51
N PRO A 170 6.11 -16.99 9.81
CA PRO A 170 4.81 -16.84 10.45
C PRO A 170 4.07 -15.63 9.88
N GLY A 171 2.81 -15.81 9.50
CA GLY A 171 1.91 -14.67 9.26
C GLY A 171 1.51 -14.01 10.58
N ALA A 172 1.27 -12.70 10.55
CA ALA A 172 0.91 -11.92 11.74
C ALA A 172 0.02 -10.73 11.42
N ILE A 173 -0.52 -10.11 12.47
CA ILE A 173 -1.08 -8.76 12.44
C ILE A 173 -0.18 -7.88 13.30
N ILE A 174 0.52 -6.96 12.67
CA ILE A 174 1.34 -5.95 13.34
C ILE A 174 0.41 -4.81 13.73
N VAL A 175 0.46 -4.38 14.99
CA VAL A 175 -0.36 -3.29 15.53
C VAL A 175 0.58 -2.16 15.90
N MET A 176 0.45 -1.01 15.24
CA MET A 176 1.34 0.12 15.48
C MET A 176 0.55 1.35 15.94
N ASP A 177 1.00 1.97 17.04
CA ASP A 177 0.50 3.27 17.45
C ASP A 177 1.04 4.35 16.51
N ILE A 178 0.14 5.10 15.86
CA ILE A 178 0.56 6.05 14.82
C ILE A 178 1.38 7.17 15.46
N ALA A 179 1.05 7.61 16.67
CA ALA A 179 1.71 8.76 17.29
C ALA A 179 3.20 8.49 17.54
N SER A 180 3.50 7.35 18.16
CA SER A 180 4.84 6.96 18.63
C SER A 180 5.62 6.05 17.67
N GLY A 181 4.94 5.32 16.79
CA GLY A 181 5.56 4.26 15.98
C GLY A 181 5.87 2.98 16.75
N HIS A 182 5.38 2.83 18.00
CA HIS A 182 5.53 1.61 18.77
C HIS A 182 4.67 0.48 18.18
N ALA A 183 5.26 -0.70 18.02
CA ALA A 183 4.67 -1.90 17.44
C ALA A 183 5.11 -3.19 18.16
#